data_AF-A0A0H0XQ16-F1
#
_entry.id   AF-A0A0H0XQ16-F1
#
_cell.length_a   1.000
_cell.length_b   1.000
_cell.length_c   1.000
_cell.angle_alpha   90.00
_cell.angle_beta   90.00
_cell.angle_gamma   90.00
#
_symmetry.space_group_name_H-M   'P 1'
#
loop_
_entity.id
_entity.type
_entity.pdbx_description
1 polymer ?
#
loop_
_entity_poly.entity_id
_entity_poly.type
_entity_poly.pdbx_seq_one_letter_code
_entity_poly.pdbx_strand_id
1 'polypeptide(L)'
;MDCLTMKSMKTCISILALAAAAFAPLLAQAQDTRTYFTARINAQEVPQQLSSEERDHYSRLFNAIDGERWADVETLLAQRPDGLLTDFARAEYYLHANSPRVELPALLDWLRRGQELPQAEQIGRLSVTRGAEREPDLPYVRQTTSQGTMPRRTRPSSVGDGSMPASIRSAILQHISDDDPYGARQLLDGIDASLSSQARAEWRQRVAFSFFIENLDAEALAMAQTVGAGSGPWVAEGDWVAGLAAWRLNDCQTASDYFQRTAAGASSPSLRAAALYWGARAALRCRQPDLSTRLLSDAAIDDRTMYGMLAAEQLGRNLPDRVESADFTQEDWQAVGAERNVRIAVALAEIGRDGPGSQVLLHQARIGNPQDYAALSRLARSLGFPQTQLFMAFNAPSGTSADPASHFPAPKIAPSNGWRVDPALAFAHILQESAFRPNATSPADAQGLMQITPITVRQHAPSLGMSASSVNIYDPEINLAFGQRNLEMLRDDPATRQRLPIIMAAYNAGMTPIRRWETEIRDFDDPLLYMEAIPYWETRGYVSIVMRNYWMYERQANAASPSRRALAQNGWPLFPDGTGLSDGRVYMSTGGN
;
A
#
# COMPACT_ATOMS: atom_id res chain seq x y z
N MET A 1 -27.44 79.62 31.94
CA MET A 1 -28.90 79.63 31.74
C MET A 1 -29.20 78.76 30.55
N ASP A 2 -30.27 77.98 30.69
CA ASP A 2 -30.74 76.95 29.80
C ASP A 2 -30.96 77.42 28.35
N CYS A 3 -31.04 76.45 27.44
CA CYS A 3 -32.29 76.04 26.79
C CYS A 3 -32.17 75.80 25.27
N LEU A 4 -32.80 74.69 24.87
CA LEU A 4 -33.71 74.57 23.72
C LEU A 4 -33.17 74.28 22.29
N THR A 5 -33.38 73.01 21.93
CA THR A 5 -34.18 72.51 20.77
C THR A 5 -33.65 72.51 19.32
N MET A 6 -33.54 71.26 18.83
CA MET A 6 -34.15 70.66 17.63
C MET A 6 -33.90 71.21 16.21
N LYS A 7 -33.39 70.25 15.39
CA LYS A 7 -33.72 69.92 13.98
C LYS A 7 -33.37 70.95 12.89
N SER A 8 -32.40 70.58 12.03
CA SER A 8 -32.68 70.28 10.62
C SER A 8 -31.53 69.52 9.95
N MET A 9 -31.87 68.86 8.86
CA MET A 9 -31.27 67.70 8.22
C MET A 9 -30.30 68.07 7.08
N LYS A 10 -29.46 67.09 6.67
CA LYS A 10 -28.59 66.98 5.46
C LYS A 10 -27.15 67.44 5.73
N THR A 11 -26.12 66.60 5.61
CA THR A 11 -25.77 65.78 4.44
C THR A 11 -24.83 64.63 4.86
N CYS A 12 -25.06 63.43 4.33
CA CYS A 12 -24.25 62.23 4.55
C CYS A 12 -22.88 62.33 3.87
N ILE A 13 -21.81 62.08 4.62
CA ILE A 13 -20.60 61.40 4.13
C ILE A 13 -20.28 60.32 5.17
N SER A 14 -20.74 59.11 4.90
CA SER A 14 -20.40 57.92 5.69
C SER A 14 -19.06 57.39 5.21
N ILE A 15 -18.04 57.49 6.08
CA ILE A 15 -16.77 56.80 5.92
C ILE A 15 -17.03 55.31 6.17
N LEU A 16 -16.93 54.48 5.12
CA LEU A 16 -16.86 53.03 5.26
C LEU A 16 -15.51 52.68 5.90
N ALA A 17 -15.51 52.33 7.18
CA ALA A 17 -14.42 51.59 7.78
C ALA A 17 -14.55 50.12 7.35
N LEU A 18 -13.78 49.69 6.35
CA LEU A 18 -13.59 48.26 6.07
C LEU A 18 -12.84 47.63 7.25
N ALA A 19 -13.52 46.76 7.98
CA ALA A 19 -12.89 45.82 8.88
C ALA A 19 -12.13 44.78 8.04
N ALA A 20 -10.82 44.98 7.88
CA ALA A 20 -9.92 43.95 7.39
C ALA A 20 -9.74 42.90 8.49
N ALA A 21 -10.56 41.85 8.48
CA ALA A 21 -10.27 40.63 9.21
C ALA A 21 -9.04 39.99 8.57
N ALA A 22 -7.88 40.18 9.21
CA ALA A 22 -6.66 39.46 8.86
C ALA A 22 -6.87 37.98 9.15
N PHE A 23 -7.17 37.19 8.11
CA PHE A 23 -6.98 35.74 8.14
C PHE A 23 -5.48 35.48 8.20
N ALA A 24 -4.92 35.40 9.41
CA ALA A 24 -3.67 34.69 9.60
C ALA A 24 -3.92 33.23 9.21
N PRO A 25 -3.10 32.59 8.35
CA PRO A 25 -3.22 31.16 8.13
C PRO A 25 -2.95 30.49 9.49
N LEU A 26 -3.94 29.78 10.01
CA LEU A 26 -3.71 28.81 11.07
C LEU A 26 -2.65 27.85 10.53
N LEU A 27 -1.44 27.89 11.12
CA LEU A 27 -0.49 26.81 10.96
C LEU A 27 -1.24 25.53 11.35
N ALA A 28 -1.57 24.69 10.37
CA ALA A 28 -2.14 23.38 10.62
C ALA A 28 -1.16 22.66 11.56
N GLN A 29 -1.56 22.44 12.81
CA GLN A 29 -0.76 21.63 13.72
C GLN A 29 -0.63 20.26 13.07
N ALA A 30 0.61 19.77 12.94
CA ALA A 30 0.86 18.44 12.40
C ALA A 30 0.03 17.42 13.19
N GLN A 31 -0.93 16.79 12.52
CA GLN A 31 -1.84 15.83 13.12
C GLN A 31 -1.11 14.49 13.23
N ASP A 32 -1.29 13.76 14.33
CA ASP A 32 -0.81 12.39 14.40
C ASP A 32 -1.72 11.47 13.55
N THR A 33 -1.14 10.41 13.00
CA THR A 33 -1.82 9.44 12.12
C THR A 33 -3.03 8.79 12.80
N ARG A 34 -2.96 8.50 14.10
CA ARG A 34 -4.04 7.88 14.85
C ARG A 34 -5.26 8.80 14.90
N THR A 35 -5.08 10.07 15.21
CA THR A 35 -6.14 11.08 15.20
C THR A 35 -6.74 11.21 13.81
N TYR A 36 -5.91 11.27 12.76
CA TYR A 36 -6.39 11.37 11.37
C TYR A 36 -7.25 10.17 10.94
N PHE A 37 -6.73 8.95 11.05
CA PHE A 37 -7.45 7.76 10.61
C PHE A 37 -8.66 7.43 11.49
N THR A 38 -8.61 7.74 12.79
CA THR A 38 -9.77 7.57 13.68
C THR A 38 -10.90 8.56 13.35
N ALA A 39 -10.56 9.82 13.06
CA ALA A 39 -11.55 10.81 12.63
C ALA A 39 -12.22 10.39 11.30
N ARG A 40 -11.45 9.80 10.38
CA ARG A 40 -11.95 9.35 9.06
C ARG A 40 -13.02 8.25 9.15
N ILE A 41 -12.96 7.37 10.15
CA ILE A 41 -13.95 6.30 10.34
C ILE A 41 -15.36 6.89 10.48
N ASN A 42 -15.49 8.01 11.19
CA ASN A 42 -16.77 8.65 11.45
C ASN A 42 -17.07 9.83 10.50
N ALA A 43 -16.17 10.13 9.57
CA ALA A 43 -16.32 11.27 8.67
C ALA A 43 -17.46 11.05 7.68
N GLN A 44 -18.40 12.00 7.64
CA GLN A 44 -19.46 12.08 6.65
C GLN A 44 -19.09 13.09 5.55
N GLU A 45 -18.28 12.62 4.60
CA GLU A 45 -17.80 13.43 3.47
C GLU A 45 -18.79 13.45 2.29
N VAL A 46 -19.72 12.50 2.26
CA VAL A 46 -20.67 12.29 1.16
C VAL A 46 -22.10 12.50 1.66
N PRO A 47 -22.96 13.23 0.93
CA PRO A 47 -24.36 13.40 1.31
C PRO A 47 -25.10 12.08 1.44
N GLN A 48 -25.90 11.93 2.49
CA GLN A 48 -26.72 10.74 2.70
C GLN A 48 -27.79 10.61 1.62
N GLN A 49 -28.03 9.39 1.17
CA GLN A 49 -29.00 9.03 0.13
C GLN A 49 -30.27 8.40 0.69
N LEU A 50 -30.18 7.77 1.87
CA LEU A 50 -31.27 7.04 2.49
C LEU A 50 -31.70 7.68 3.83
N SER A 51 -33.01 7.85 4.04
CA SER A 51 -33.52 8.12 5.39
C SER A 51 -33.32 6.91 6.32
N SER A 52 -33.45 7.09 7.64
CA SER A 52 -33.32 6.00 8.61
C SER A 52 -34.26 4.83 8.32
N GLU A 53 -35.52 5.12 7.97
CA GLU A 53 -36.50 4.10 7.62
C GLU A 53 -36.09 3.29 6.37
N GLU A 54 -35.45 3.95 5.40
CA GLU A 54 -34.99 3.28 4.18
C GLU A 54 -33.77 2.41 4.44
N ARG A 55 -32.85 2.88 5.29
CA ARG A 55 -31.69 2.07 5.72
C ARG A 55 -32.16 0.80 6.42
N ASP A 56 -33.15 0.91 7.32
CA ASP A 56 -33.71 -0.25 8.02
C ASP A 56 -34.46 -1.19 7.06
N HIS A 57 -35.21 -0.64 6.11
CA HIS A 57 -35.90 -1.42 5.08
C HIS A 57 -34.91 -2.20 4.21
N TYR A 58 -33.92 -1.52 3.63
CA TYR A 58 -32.96 -2.15 2.71
C TYR A 58 -32.02 -3.10 3.44
N SER A 59 -31.61 -2.80 4.67
CA SER A 59 -30.83 -3.75 5.49
C SER A 59 -31.60 -5.06 5.68
N ARG A 60 -32.90 -5.00 6.02
CA ARG A 60 -33.74 -6.20 6.11
C ARG A 60 -33.90 -6.92 4.77
N LEU A 61 -34.04 -6.19 3.68
CA LEU A 61 -34.17 -6.77 2.34
C LEU A 61 -32.92 -7.55 1.94
N PHE A 62 -31.74 -6.95 2.02
CA PHE A 62 -30.51 -7.67 1.67
C PHE A 62 -30.20 -8.80 2.66
N ASN A 63 -30.51 -8.65 3.96
CA ASN A 63 -30.39 -9.76 4.92
C ASN A 63 -31.40 -10.89 4.65
N ALA A 64 -32.53 -10.61 4.00
CA ALA A 64 -33.46 -11.63 3.52
C ALA A 64 -32.94 -12.31 2.25
N ILE A 65 -32.28 -11.57 1.35
CA ILE A 65 -31.60 -12.13 0.18
C ILE A 65 -30.48 -13.09 0.60
N ASP A 66 -29.56 -12.64 1.45
CA ASP A 66 -28.44 -13.46 1.93
C ASP A 66 -28.90 -14.70 2.72
N GLY A 67 -30.00 -14.54 3.47
CA GLY A 67 -30.60 -15.62 4.25
C GLY A 67 -31.56 -16.50 3.47
N GLU A 68 -31.68 -16.30 2.15
CA GLU A 68 -32.54 -17.05 1.24
C GLU A 68 -34.04 -17.05 1.61
N ARG A 69 -34.51 -15.98 2.26
CA ARG A 69 -35.91 -15.82 2.71
C ARG A 69 -36.78 -15.19 1.62
N TRP A 70 -37.04 -15.91 0.54
CA TRP A 70 -37.64 -15.38 -0.68
C TRP A 70 -39.03 -14.73 -0.50
N ALA A 71 -39.89 -15.28 0.36
CA ALA A 71 -41.19 -14.67 0.65
C ALA A 71 -41.05 -13.28 1.32
N ASP A 72 -40.05 -13.11 2.19
CA ASP A 72 -39.73 -11.83 2.81
C ASP A 72 -39.18 -10.87 1.77
N VAL A 73 -38.31 -11.35 0.87
CA VAL A 73 -37.73 -10.56 -0.23
C VAL A 73 -38.83 -9.98 -1.13
N GLU A 74 -39.77 -10.81 -1.58
CA GLU A 74 -40.89 -10.37 -2.43
C GLU A 74 -41.78 -9.34 -1.71
N THR A 75 -42.08 -9.59 -0.44
CA THR A 75 -42.87 -8.66 0.40
C THR A 75 -42.17 -7.31 0.54
N LEU A 76 -40.86 -7.32 0.85
CA LEU A 76 -40.07 -6.10 1.03
C LEU A 76 -39.90 -5.34 -0.31
N LEU A 77 -39.65 -6.03 -1.42
CA LEU A 77 -39.61 -5.41 -2.76
C LEU A 77 -40.94 -4.73 -3.12
N ALA A 78 -42.08 -5.35 -2.77
CA ALA A 78 -43.41 -4.82 -3.05
C ALA A 78 -43.77 -3.59 -2.20
N GLN A 79 -43.20 -3.46 -0.99
CA GLN A 79 -43.41 -2.29 -0.12
C GLN A 79 -42.78 -1.02 -0.70
N ARG A 80 -41.70 -1.15 -1.50
CA ARG A 80 -40.96 -0.01 -2.07
C ARG A 80 -40.54 -0.28 -3.52
N PRO A 81 -41.49 -0.35 -4.46
CA PRO A 81 -41.23 -0.78 -5.84
C PRO A 81 -40.27 0.14 -6.61
N ASP A 82 -40.25 1.43 -6.26
CA ASP A 82 -39.49 2.48 -6.96
C ASP A 82 -38.37 3.11 -6.12
N GLY A 83 -37.98 2.46 -5.02
CA GLY A 83 -36.92 2.98 -4.16
C GLY A 83 -35.52 2.83 -4.78
N LEU A 84 -34.56 3.64 -4.31
CA LEU A 84 -33.24 3.80 -4.92
C LEU A 84 -32.48 2.47 -5.11
N LEU A 85 -32.51 1.59 -4.10
CA LEU A 85 -31.81 0.30 -4.14
C LEU A 85 -32.67 -0.85 -4.65
N THR A 86 -33.95 -0.61 -4.97
CA THR A 86 -34.91 -1.68 -5.26
C THR A 86 -34.55 -2.47 -6.51
N ASP A 87 -34.13 -1.80 -7.59
CA ASP A 87 -33.72 -2.51 -8.80
C ASP A 87 -32.42 -3.29 -8.60
N PHE A 88 -31.48 -2.74 -7.84
CA PHE A 88 -30.25 -3.45 -7.50
C PHE A 88 -30.58 -4.72 -6.69
N ALA A 89 -31.38 -4.60 -5.62
CA ALA A 89 -31.80 -5.74 -4.81
C ALA A 89 -32.60 -6.78 -5.60
N ARG A 90 -33.44 -6.33 -6.54
CA ARG A 90 -34.17 -7.22 -7.46
C ARG A 90 -33.23 -7.99 -8.38
N ALA A 91 -32.15 -7.35 -8.84
CA ALA A 91 -31.13 -8.01 -9.65
C ALA A 91 -30.40 -9.09 -8.84
N GLU A 92 -29.98 -8.77 -7.62
CA GLU A 92 -29.36 -9.73 -6.70
C GLU A 92 -30.30 -10.92 -6.44
N TYR A 93 -31.58 -10.67 -6.18
CA TYR A 93 -32.59 -11.72 -6.04
C TYR A 93 -32.71 -12.58 -7.30
N TYR A 94 -32.85 -11.98 -8.48
CA TYR A 94 -33.04 -12.71 -9.74
C TYR A 94 -31.84 -13.54 -10.18
N LEU A 95 -30.64 -13.12 -9.80
CA LEU A 95 -29.38 -13.76 -10.16
C LEU A 95 -28.88 -14.72 -9.08
N HIS A 96 -29.49 -14.74 -7.90
CA HIS A 96 -29.12 -15.64 -6.84
C HIS A 96 -29.37 -17.10 -7.24
N ALA A 97 -28.38 -17.98 -7.00
CA ALA A 97 -28.39 -19.36 -7.46
C ALA A 97 -29.58 -20.18 -6.94
N ASN A 98 -30.01 -19.90 -5.71
CA ASN A 98 -31.11 -20.59 -5.02
C ASN A 98 -32.45 -19.84 -5.09
N SER A 99 -32.53 -18.75 -5.86
CA SER A 99 -33.78 -18.00 -6.00
C SER A 99 -34.84 -18.75 -6.84
N PRO A 100 -36.14 -18.46 -6.65
CA PRO A 100 -37.18 -18.93 -7.53
C PRO A 100 -36.92 -18.50 -8.99
N ARG A 101 -37.34 -19.35 -9.92
CA ARG A 101 -37.20 -19.08 -11.35
C ARG A 101 -37.99 -17.83 -11.74
N VAL A 102 -37.29 -16.87 -12.34
CA VAL A 102 -37.85 -15.60 -12.82
C VAL A 102 -38.30 -15.70 -14.28
N GLU A 103 -39.56 -15.39 -14.58
CA GLU A 103 -40.05 -15.48 -15.96
C GLU A 103 -39.68 -14.24 -16.80
N LEU A 104 -39.66 -14.43 -18.13
CA LEU A 104 -39.22 -13.41 -19.10
C LEU A 104 -39.85 -12.01 -18.89
N PRO A 105 -41.17 -11.85 -18.63
CA PRO A 105 -41.76 -10.53 -18.45
C PRO A 105 -41.12 -9.72 -17.32
N ALA A 106 -40.71 -10.37 -16.22
CA ALA A 106 -40.07 -9.71 -15.09
C ALA A 106 -38.63 -9.28 -15.42
N LEU A 107 -37.90 -10.09 -16.21
CA LEU A 107 -36.56 -9.74 -16.68
C LEU A 107 -36.61 -8.54 -17.64
N LEU A 108 -37.57 -8.52 -18.57
CA LEU A 108 -37.78 -7.40 -19.50
C LEU A 108 -38.24 -6.13 -18.78
N ASP A 109 -39.02 -6.24 -17.70
CA ASP A 109 -39.36 -5.10 -16.85
C ASP A 109 -38.14 -4.53 -16.12
N TRP A 110 -37.32 -5.40 -15.54
CA TRP A 110 -36.09 -4.98 -14.88
C TRP A 110 -35.13 -4.32 -15.88
N LEU A 111 -34.96 -4.90 -17.07
CA LEU A 111 -34.11 -4.35 -18.13
C LEU A 111 -34.56 -3.00 -18.67
N ARG A 112 -35.76 -2.51 -18.35
CA ARG A 112 -36.17 -1.13 -18.70
C ARG A 112 -35.63 -0.09 -17.72
N ARG A 113 -35.23 -0.49 -16.51
CA ARG A 113 -34.83 0.40 -15.41
C ARG A 113 -33.38 0.17 -14.94
N GLY A 114 -32.86 -1.03 -15.13
CA GLY A 114 -31.55 -1.47 -14.62
C GLY A 114 -30.41 -1.53 -15.63
N GLN A 115 -30.54 -0.95 -16.84
CA GLN A 115 -29.53 -1.10 -17.92
C GLN A 115 -28.14 -0.59 -17.57
N GLU A 116 -28.05 0.38 -16.67
CA GLU A 116 -26.80 0.97 -16.20
C GLU A 116 -26.22 0.26 -14.96
N LEU A 117 -26.93 -0.72 -14.39
CA LEU A 117 -26.45 -1.48 -13.25
C LEU A 117 -25.47 -2.58 -13.71
N PRO A 118 -24.49 -2.97 -12.87
CA PRO A 118 -23.49 -3.98 -13.23
C PRO A 118 -24.10 -5.35 -13.60
N GLN A 119 -25.31 -5.66 -13.11
CA GLN A 119 -26.03 -6.91 -13.39
C GLN A 119 -26.65 -6.97 -14.78
N ALA A 120 -26.70 -5.86 -15.52
CA ALA A 120 -27.50 -5.75 -16.75
C ALA A 120 -27.12 -6.77 -17.82
N GLU A 121 -25.82 -7.04 -18.01
CA GLU A 121 -25.33 -8.04 -18.96
C GLU A 121 -25.77 -9.46 -18.59
N GLN A 122 -25.74 -9.80 -17.28
CA GLN A 122 -26.14 -11.12 -16.82
C GLN A 122 -27.65 -11.32 -16.94
N ILE A 123 -28.45 -10.28 -16.62
CA ILE A 123 -29.90 -10.32 -16.79
C ILE A 123 -30.29 -10.34 -18.28
N GLY A 124 -29.54 -9.64 -19.14
CA GLY A 124 -29.69 -9.68 -20.59
C GLY A 124 -29.54 -11.11 -21.13
N ARG A 125 -28.44 -11.78 -20.81
CA ARG A 125 -28.20 -13.20 -21.14
C ARG A 125 -29.28 -14.13 -20.58
N LEU A 126 -29.70 -13.89 -19.34
CA LEU A 126 -30.78 -14.66 -18.71
C LEU A 126 -32.11 -14.49 -19.46
N SER A 127 -32.42 -13.29 -19.95
CA SER A 127 -33.65 -13.02 -20.71
C SER A 127 -33.72 -13.82 -22.02
N VAL A 128 -32.61 -13.96 -22.75
CA VAL A 128 -32.51 -14.79 -23.96
C VAL A 128 -32.74 -16.26 -23.63
N THR A 129 -32.13 -16.74 -22.53
CA THR A 129 -32.36 -18.11 -22.03
C THR A 129 -33.83 -18.35 -21.66
N ARG A 130 -34.59 -17.28 -21.36
CA ARG A 130 -36.02 -17.31 -21.02
C ARG A 130 -36.94 -16.97 -22.21
N GLY A 131 -36.39 -16.85 -23.43
CA GLY A 131 -37.16 -16.70 -24.67
C GLY A 131 -37.16 -15.30 -25.28
N ALA A 132 -36.31 -14.37 -24.83
CA ALA A 132 -36.08 -13.13 -25.56
C ALA A 132 -35.37 -13.40 -26.90
N GLU A 133 -35.76 -12.69 -27.96
CA GLU A 133 -35.17 -12.87 -29.30
C GLU A 133 -33.70 -12.47 -29.36
N ARG A 134 -33.31 -11.44 -28.60
CA ARG A 134 -31.93 -10.92 -28.51
C ARG A 134 -31.69 -10.26 -27.17
N GLU A 135 -30.42 -10.09 -26.83
CA GLU A 135 -29.99 -9.29 -25.68
C GLU A 135 -30.33 -7.80 -25.89
N PRO A 136 -30.57 -7.04 -24.80
CA PRO A 136 -30.82 -5.60 -24.88
C PRO A 136 -29.56 -4.84 -25.29
N ASP A 137 -29.76 -3.66 -25.87
CA ASP A 137 -28.67 -2.70 -26.06
C ASP A 137 -28.26 -2.14 -24.69
N LEU A 138 -26.99 -2.31 -24.30
CA LEU A 138 -26.45 -1.89 -23.01
C LEU A 138 -25.40 -0.78 -23.17
N PRO A 139 -25.14 0.03 -22.14
CA PRO A 139 -24.07 1.03 -22.17
C PRO A 139 -22.71 0.40 -22.50
N TYR A 140 -21.92 1.10 -23.30
CA TYR A 140 -20.58 0.65 -23.63
C TYR A 140 -19.65 0.69 -22.41
N VAL A 141 -19.12 -0.47 -22.04
CA VAL A 141 -18.13 -0.61 -20.97
C VAL A 141 -16.74 -0.32 -21.52
N ARG A 142 -16.15 0.80 -21.12
CA ARG A 142 -14.79 1.18 -21.56
C ARG A 142 -13.74 0.22 -21.01
N GLN A 143 -12.76 -0.09 -21.85
CA GLN A 143 -11.56 -0.80 -21.45
C GLN A 143 -10.63 0.13 -20.68
N THR A 144 -9.96 -0.41 -19.66
CA THR A 144 -8.96 0.31 -18.87
C THR A 144 -7.55 -0.07 -19.30
N THR A 145 -6.62 0.89 -19.22
CA THR A 145 -5.19 0.67 -19.41
C THR A 145 -4.47 0.70 -18.06
N SER A 146 -3.37 -0.06 -17.98
CA SER A 146 -2.51 -0.10 -16.79
C SER A 146 -1.82 1.25 -16.56
N GLN A 147 -1.89 1.79 -15.35
CA GLN A 147 -1.37 3.11 -14.96
C GLN A 147 0.06 3.08 -14.37
N GLY A 148 0.76 1.96 -14.51
CA GLY A 148 2.07 1.74 -13.89
C GLY A 148 1.95 1.36 -12.42
N THR A 149 2.94 0.64 -11.88
CA THR A 149 2.89 0.12 -10.51
C THR A 149 3.69 1.00 -9.55
N MET A 150 3.41 0.89 -8.24
CA MET A 150 4.26 1.51 -7.22
C MET A 150 5.68 0.94 -7.30
N PRO A 151 6.73 1.79 -7.30
CA PRO A 151 8.11 1.33 -7.40
C PRO A 151 8.44 0.34 -6.29
N ARG A 152 8.87 -0.86 -6.68
CA ARG A 152 9.40 -1.88 -5.76
C ARG A 152 10.72 -2.42 -6.28
N ARG A 153 11.57 -2.91 -5.37
CA ARG A 153 12.77 -3.64 -5.77
C ARG A 153 12.32 -4.95 -6.42
N THR A 154 12.69 -5.14 -7.67
CA THR A 154 12.37 -6.36 -8.43
C THR A 154 13.63 -7.18 -8.63
N ARG A 155 13.55 -8.47 -8.33
CA ARG A 155 14.62 -9.40 -8.69
C ARG A 155 14.60 -9.59 -10.20
N PRO A 156 15.72 -9.46 -10.92
CA PRO A 156 15.77 -9.88 -12.30
C PRO A 156 15.32 -11.34 -12.47
N SER A 157 14.62 -11.64 -13.57
CA SER A 157 14.21 -13.01 -13.87
C SER A 157 15.43 -13.92 -13.98
N SER A 158 15.31 -15.16 -13.48
CA SER A 158 16.36 -16.15 -13.69
C SER A 158 16.52 -16.47 -15.17
N VAL A 159 17.77 -16.59 -15.60
CA VAL A 159 18.15 -16.93 -16.97
C VAL A 159 17.88 -18.42 -17.19
N GLY A 160 17.05 -18.71 -18.20
CA GLY A 160 16.57 -20.04 -18.55
C GLY A 160 16.96 -20.45 -19.97
N ASP A 161 18.19 -20.16 -20.39
CA ASP A 161 18.68 -20.40 -21.75
C ASP A 161 19.33 -21.78 -21.96
N GLY A 162 19.29 -22.64 -20.95
CA GLY A 162 19.86 -23.99 -20.97
C GLY A 162 21.36 -24.07 -20.70
N SER A 163 22.07 -22.94 -20.57
CA SER A 163 23.52 -22.95 -20.30
C SER A 163 23.86 -23.33 -18.85
N MET A 164 22.93 -23.18 -17.91
CA MET A 164 23.06 -23.60 -16.52
C MET A 164 22.44 -25.00 -16.29
N PRO A 165 23.23 -26.06 -16.03
CA PRO A 165 22.69 -27.38 -15.71
C PRO A 165 21.85 -27.38 -14.43
N ALA A 166 20.69 -28.05 -14.46
CA ALA A 166 19.75 -28.06 -13.33
C ALA A 166 20.34 -28.67 -12.04
N SER A 167 21.21 -29.68 -12.17
CA SER A 167 21.90 -30.31 -11.03
C SER A 167 22.88 -29.33 -10.36
N ILE A 168 23.67 -28.60 -11.17
CA ILE A 168 24.62 -27.60 -10.66
C ILE A 168 23.88 -26.41 -10.05
N ARG A 169 22.83 -25.90 -10.70
CA ARG A 169 21.94 -24.88 -10.12
C ARG A 169 21.45 -25.31 -8.73
N SER A 170 20.95 -26.53 -8.60
CA SER A 170 20.39 -27.01 -7.34
C SER A 170 21.46 -27.15 -6.26
N ALA A 171 22.63 -27.68 -6.62
CA ALA A 171 23.77 -27.81 -5.70
C ALA A 171 24.31 -26.44 -5.24
N ILE A 172 24.46 -25.46 -6.14
CA ILE A 172 24.86 -24.09 -5.77
C ILE A 172 23.84 -23.47 -4.80
N LEU A 173 22.54 -23.60 -5.08
CA LEU A 173 21.51 -23.06 -4.19
C LEU A 173 21.50 -23.76 -2.83
N GLN A 174 21.79 -25.06 -2.79
CA GLN A 174 21.94 -25.81 -1.54
C GLN A 174 23.13 -25.28 -0.72
N HIS A 175 24.31 -25.15 -1.32
CA HIS A 175 25.48 -24.56 -0.64
C HIS A 175 25.20 -23.14 -0.12
N ILE A 176 24.50 -22.30 -0.89
CA ILE A 176 24.09 -20.96 -0.41
C ILE A 176 23.12 -21.06 0.78
N SER A 177 22.20 -22.03 0.78
CA SER A 177 21.26 -22.24 1.89
C SER A 177 21.93 -22.84 3.13
N ASP A 178 23.06 -23.52 2.97
CA ASP A 178 23.85 -24.14 4.02
C ASP A 178 24.99 -23.23 4.51
N ASP A 179 24.96 -21.94 4.14
CA ASP A 179 25.95 -20.92 4.52
C ASP A 179 27.39 -21.26 4.05
N ASP A 180 27.52 -21.96 2.91
CA ASP A 180 28.79 -22.38 2.29
C ASP A 180 29.04 -21.67 0.94
N PRO A 181 29.44 -20.39 0.95
CA PRO A 181 29.70 -19.66 -0.29
C PRO A 181 30.94 -20.18 -1.05
N TYR A 182 31.89 -20.84 -0.38
CA TYR A 182 33.07 -21.42 -1.05
C TYR A 182 32.71 -22.66 -1.87
N GLY A 183 31.87 -23.57 -1.33
CA GLY A 183 31.34 -24.71 -2.09
C GLY A 183 30.50 -24.27 -3.29
N ALA A 184 29.65 -23.25 -3.10
CA ALA A 184 28.89 -22.63 -4.20
C ALA A 184 29.82 -22.06 -5.30
N ARG A 185 30.89 -21.36 -4.90
CA ARG A 185 31.90 -20.81 -5.82
C ARG A 185 32.64 -21.92 -6.59
N GLN A 186 33.04 -22.99 -5.92
CA GLN A 186 33.76 -24.11 -6.55
C GLN A 186 32.93 -24.75 -7.68
N LEU A 187 31.63 -24.98 -7.43
CA LEU A 187 30.73 -25.51 -8.45
C LEU A 187 30.54 -24.55 -9.63
N LEU A 188 30.40 -23.26 -9.36
CA LEU A 188 30.28 -22.25 -10.41
C LEU A 188 31.54 -22.20 -11.29
N ASP A 189 32.73 -22.20 -10.68
CA ASP A 189 34.00 -22.15 -11.40
C ASP A 189 34.20 -23.33 -12.36
N GLY A 190 33.66 -24.50 -12.02
CA GLY A 190 33.71 -25.68 -12.89
C GLY A 190 32.94 -25.52 -14.21
N ILE A 191 31.99 -24.59 -14.30
CA ILE A 191 31.09 -24.43 -15.45
C ILE A 191 31.02 -23.00 -16.01
N ASP A 192 31.60 -21.99 -15.35
CA ASP A 192 31.46 -20.57 -15.66
C ASP A 192 31.83 -20.20 -17.12
N ALA A 193 32.88 -20.83 -17.67
CA ALA A 193 33.32 -20.62 -19.05
C ALA A 193 32.28 -21.11 -20.08
N SER A 194 31.45 -22.08 -19.72
CA SER A 194 30.39 -22.64 -20.58
C SER A 194 29.05 -21.90 -20.47
N LEU A 195 28.88 -21.05 -19.44
CA LEU A 195 27.67 -20.26 -19.26
C LEU A 195 27.53 -19.21 -20.37
N SER A 196 26.28 -18.92 -20.73
CA SER A 196 25.98 -17.72 -21.50
C SER A 196 26.39 -16.46 -20.74
N SER A 197 26.57 -15.36 -21.46
CA SER A 197 26.89 -14.06 -20.86
C SER A 197 25.86 -13.63 -19.79
N GLN A 198 24.58 -13.89 -20.00
CA GLN A 198 23.52 -13.55 -19.03
C GLN A 198 23.53 -14.49 -17.83
N ALA A 199 23.65 -15.80 -18.04
CA ALA A 199 23.70 -16.78 -16.95
C ALA A 199 24.94 -16.56 -16.08
N ARG A 200 26.09 -16.25 -16.69
CA ARG A 200 27.30 -15.88 -15.97
C ARG A 200 27.08 -14.69 -15.04
N ALA A 201 26.41 -13.63 -15.49
CA ALA A 201 26.08 -12.49 -14.63
C ALA A 201 25.19 -12.89 -13.44
N GLU A 202 24.10 -13.64 -13.69
CA GLU A 202 23.20 -14.12 -12.63
C GLU A 202 23.94 -14.93 -11.56
N TRP A 203 24.69 -15.96 -11.97
CA TRP A 203 25.26 -16.91 -11.03
C TRP A 203 26.46 -16.35 -10.30
N ARG A 204 27.26 -15.50 -10.96
CA ARG A 204 28.31 -14.75 -10.28
C ARG A 204 27.75 -13.81 -9.22
N GLN A 205 26.65 -13.12 -9.52
CA GLN A 205 25.98 -12.22 -8.56
C GLN A 205 25.46 -12.99 -7.35
N ARG A 206 24.82 -14.15 -7.55
CA ARG A 206 24.29 -14.98 -6.46
C ARG A 206 25.37 -15.44 -5.49
N VAL A 207 26.49 -15.93 -6.03
CA VAL A 207 27.64 -16.37 -5.22
C VAL A 207 28.34 -15.17 -4.57
N ALA A 208 28.45 -14.03 -5.25
CA ALA A 208 28.97 -12.81 -4.62
C ALA A 208 28.11 -12.38 -3.43
N PHE A 209 26.79 -12.44 -3.58
CA PHE A 209 25.87 -12.08 -2.52
C PHE A 209 25.92 -13.06 -1.36
N SER A 210 26.13 -14.37 -1.59
CA SER A 210 26.33 -15.33 -0.51
C SER A 210 27.59 -15.03 0.31
N PHE A 211 28.70 -14.65 -0.32
CA PHE A 211 29.87 -14.18 0.43
C PHE A 211 29.56 -12.94 1.28
N PHE A 212 28.78 -11.99 0.75
CA PHE A 212 28.44 -10.76 1.47
C PHE A 212 27.60 -11.01 2.73
N ILE A 213 26.59 -11.88 2.67
CA ILE A 213 25.75 -12.19 3.85
C ILE A 213 26.49 -12.99 4.92
N GLU A 214 27.50 -13.77 4.51
CA GLU A 214 28.44 -14.44 5.43
C GLU A 214 29.58 -13.53 5.93
N ASN A 215 29.50 -12.22 5.67
CA ASN A 215 30.47 -11.20 6.07
C ASN A 215 31.90 -11.39 5.52
N LEU A 216 32.04 -12.16 4.44
CA LEU A 216 33.27 -12.36 3.68
C LEU A 216 33.39 -11.27 2.62
N ASP A 217 33.53 -10.02 3.07
CA ASP A 217 33.38 -8.83 2.20
C ASP A 217 34.47 -8.73 1.12
N ALA A 218 35.70 -9.20 1.39
CA ALA A 218 36.77 -9.20 0.40
C ALA A 218 36.48 -10.17 -0.74
N GLU A 219 36.02 -11.38 -0.41
CA GLU A 219 35.58 -12.40 -1.36
C GLU A 219 34.32 -11.95 -2.11
N ALA A 220 33.37 -11.34 -1.41
CA ALA A 220 32.16 -10.78 -2.00
C ALA A 220 32.50 -9.71 -3.04
N LEU A 221 33.38 -8.77 -2.70
CA LEU A 221 33.84 -7.74 -3.62
C LEU A 221 34.55 -8.37 -4.82
N ALA A 222 35.54 -9.24 -4.59
CA ALA A 222 36.28 -9.91 -5.66
C ALA A 222 35.35 -10.67 -6.61
N MET A 223 34.39 -11.41 -6.06
CA MET A 223 33.39 -12.15 -6.84
C MET A 223 32.46 -11.21 -7.62
N ALA A 224 31.94 -10.16 -6.97
CA ALA A 224 31.02 -9.19 -7.57
C ALA A 224 31.67 -8.41 -8.72
N GLN A 225 32.95 -8.06 -8.62
CA GLN A 225 33.70 -7.39 -9.69
C GLN A 225 33.74 -8.19 -11.00
N THR A 226 33.60 -9.52 -10.92
CA THR A 226 33.57 -10.39 -12.10
C THR A 226 32.21 -10.41 -12.80
N VAL A 227 31.13 -9.94 -12.17
CA VAL A 227 29.76 -10.00 -12.73
C VAL A 227 29.65 -9.21 -14.04
N GLY A 228 30.33 -8.06 -14.12
CA GLY A 228 30.32 -7.18 -15.30
C GLY A 228 30.91 -7.78 -16.58
N ALA A 229 31.58 -8.95 -16.50
CA ALA A 229 32.00 -9.71 -17.69
C ALA A 229 30.84 -10.52 -18.32
N GLY A 230 29.67 -10.53 -17.69
CA GLY A 230 28.41 -11.00 -18.25
C GLY A 230 27.59 -9.88 -18.89
N SER A 231 26.29 -10.08 -19.05
CA SER A 231 25.38 -9.07 -19.59
C SER A 231 23.97 -9.20 -19.01
N GLY A 232 23.12 -8.22 -19.29
CA GLY A 232 21.72 -8.21 -18.85
C GLY A 232 21.50 -7.64 -17.45
N PRO A 233 20.27 -7.75 -16.92
CA PRO A 233 19.83 -7.03 -15.73
C PRO A 233 20.53 -7.45 -14.42
N TRP A 234 21.20 -8.61 -14.40
CA TRP A 234 21.96 -9.08 -13.24
C TRP A 234 23.27 -8.33 -13.02
N VAL A 235 23.79 -7.60 -14.02
CA VAL A 235 25.03 -6.82 -13.89
C VAL A 235 24.89 -5.74 -12.82
N ALA A 236 23.80 -4.98 -12.85
CA ALA A 236 23.57 -3.93 -11.86
C ALA A 236 23.39 -4.49 -10.44
N GLU A 237 22.79 -5.68 -10.29
CA GLU A 237 22.71 -6.36 -9.00
C GLU A 237 24.09 -6.86 -8.52
N GLY A 238 24.99 -7.23 -9.44
CA GLY A 238 26.39 -7.52 -9.11
C GLY A 238 27.15 -6.29 -8.64
N ASP A 239 27.03 -5.18 -9.38
CA ASP A 239 27.60 -3.89 -8.99
C ASP A 239 27.07 -3.44 -7.62
N TRP A 240 25.80 -3.75 -7.31
CA TRP A 240 25.20 -3.44 -6.02
C TRP A 240 25.89 -4.19 -4.88
N VAL A 241 26.20 -5.48 -5.07
CA VAL A 241 26.97 -6.28 -4.09
C VAL A 241 28.39 -5.73 -3.95
N ALA A 242 29.05 -5.37 -5.05
CA ALA A 242 30.38 -4.77 -5.00
C ALA A 242 30.38 -3.46 -4.19
N GLY A 243 29.38 -2.59 -4.40
CA GLY A 243 29.20 -1.35 -3.65
C GLY A 243 29.02 -1.58 -2.15
N LEU A 244 28.15 -2.52 -1.75
CA LEU A 244 27.92 -2.87 -0.35
C LEU A 244 29.16 -3.50 0.32
N ALA A 245 29.83 -4.42 -0.36
CA ALA A 245 31.05 -5.05 0.14
C ALA A 245 32.18 -4.03 0.32
N ALA A 246 32.41 -3.18 -0.68
CA ALA A 246 33.38 -2.08 -0.59
C ALA A 246 33.04 -1.08 0.53
N TRP A 247 31.75 -0.79 0.74
CA TRP A 247 31.29 0.05 1.86
C TRP A 247 31.67 -0.54 3.22
N ARG A 248 31.48 -1.85 3.42
CA ARG A 248 31.86 -2.56 4.66
C ARG A 248 33.38 -2.67 4.84
N LEU A 249 34.13 -2.75 3.74
CA LEU A 249 35.60 -2.69 3.73
C LEU A 249 36.15 -1.27 3.96
N ASN A 250 35.29 -0.28 4.13
CA ASN A 250 35.64 1.14 4.26
C ASN A 250 36.37 1.71 3.02
N ASP A 251 36.23 1.06 1.86
CA ASP A 251 36.71 1.54 0.56
C ASP A 251 35.63 2.44 -0.07
N CYS A 252 35.58 3.69 0.38
CA CYS A 252 34.55 4.64 -0.04
C CYS A 252 34.60 4.96 -1.54
N GLN A 253 35.78 4.88 -2.17
CA GLN A 253 35.94 5.23 -3.58
C GLN A 253 35.35 4.12 -4.44
N THR A 254 35.76 2.87 -4.21
CA THR A 254 35.19 1.71 -4.90
C THR A 254 33.70 1.60 -4.63
N ALA A 255 33.24 1.83 -3.40
CA ALA A 255 31.83 1.83 -3.07
C ALA A 255 31.04 2.85 -3.90
N SER A 256 31.49 4.11 -3.92
CA SER A 256 30.85 5.19 -4.68
C SER A 256 30.77 4.88 -6.18
N ASP A 257 31.85 4.34 -6.75
CA ASP A 257 31.93 4.01 -8.17
C ASP A 257 30.96 2.88 -8.55
N TYR A 258 30.91 1.81 -7.74
CA TYR A 258 29.99 0.69 -7.98
C TYR A 258 28.53 1.07 -7.77
N PHE A 259 28.21 1.87 -6.76
CA PHE A 259 26.85 2.37 -6.59
C PHE A 259 26.40 3.25 -7.77
N GLN A 260 27.27 4.09 -8.34
CA GLN A 260 26.94 4.85 -9.54
C GLN A 260 26.71 3.93 -10.77
N ARG A 261 27.49 2.85 -10.91
CA ARG A 261 27.27 1.83 -11.96
C ARG A 261 25.95 1.09 -11.77
N THR A 262 25.61 0.69 -10.55
CA THR A 262 24.30 0.13 -10.22
C THR A 262 23.18 1.07 -10.62
N ALA A 263 23.29 2.36 -10.29
CA ALA A 263 22.28 3.35 -10.64
C ALA A 263 22.10 3.48 -12.16
N ALA A 264 23.19 3.47 -12.92
CA ALA A 264 23.17 3.56 -14.38
C ALA A 264 22.57 2.29 -15.05
N GLY A 265 22.78 1.12 -14.45
CA GLY A 265 22.27 -0.16 -14.95
C GLY A 265 20.95 -0.64 -14.31
N ALA A 266 20.36 0.13 -13.40
CA ALA A 266 19.24 -0.32 -12.59
C ALA A 266 17.98 -0.62 -13.43
N SER A 267 17.39 -1.79 -13.20
CA SER A 267 16.16 -2.24 -13.87
C SER A 267 14.88 -1.72 -13.20
N SER A 268 14.99 -1.10 -12.02
CA SER A 268 13.85 -0.55 -11.26
C SER A 268 14.20 0.79 -10.62
N PRO A 269 13.23 1.72 -10.48
CA PRO A 269 13.46 2.97 -9.75
C PRO A 269 13.90 2.75 -8.31
N SER A 270 13.42 1.68 -7.65
CA SER A 270 13.83 1.35 -6.28
C SER A 270 15.32 1.01 -6.17
N LEU A 271 15.87 0.22 -7.10
CA LEU A 271 17.31 -0.07 -7.11
C LEU A 271 18.12 1.18 -7.48
N ARG A 272 17.64 1.98 -8.44
CA ARG A 272 18.29 3.23 -8.84
C ARG A 272 18.41 4.20 -7.67
N ALA A 273 17.31 4.48 -6.98
CA ALA A 273 17.28 5.38 -5.83
C ALA A 273 18.15 4.86 -4.67
N ALA A 274 18.12 3.55 -4.41
CA ALA A 274 19.01 2.93 -3.41
C ALA A 274 20.48 3.16 -3.75
N ALA A 275 20.88 2.85 -4.98
CA ALA A 275 22.23 3.00 -5.46
C ALA A 275 22.71 4.46 -5.39
N LEU A 276 21.89 5.42 -5.82
CA LEU A 276 22.23 6.84 -5.71
C LEU A 276 22.37 7.30 -4.25
N TYR A 277 21.46 6.87 -3.36
CA TYR A 277 21.53 7.22 -1.94
C TYR A 277 22.79 6.65 -1.28
N TRP A 278 23.10 5.37 -1.49
CA TRP A 278 24.30 4.74 -0.98
C TRP A 278 25.59 5.31 -1.58
N GLY A 279 25.57 5.61 -2.88
CA GLY A 279 26.65 6.35 -3.55
C GLY A 279 26.89 7.72 -2.92
N ALA A 280 25.84 8.43 -2.53
CA ALA A 280 25.97 9.71 -1.81
C ALA A 280 26.64 9.53 -0.44
N ARG A 281 26.26 8.49 0.32
CA ARG A 281 26.90 8.15 1.60
C ARG A 281 28.38 7.83 1.42
N ALA A 282 28.72 7.05 0.39
CA ALA A 282 30.10 6.74 0.02
C ALA A 282 30.89 8.00 -0.37
N ALA A 283 30.30 8.88 -1.18
CA ALA A 283 30.90 10.15 -1.56
C ALA A 283 31.18 11.06 -0.35
N LEU A 284 30.25 11.16 0.62
CA LEU A 284 30.50 11.90 1.87
C LEU A 284 31.66 11.32 2.67
N ARG A 285 31.70 9.99 2.83
CA ARG A 285 32.80 9.31 3.50
C ARG A 285 34.15 9.58 2.81
N CYS A 286 34.13 9.70 1.49
CA CYS A 286 35.26 10.07 0.64
C CYS A 286 35.55 11.59 0.58
N ARG A 287 34.87 12.42 1.39
CA ARG A 287 35.02 13.88 1.42
C ARG A 287 34.69 14.56 0.07
N GLN A 288 33.70 14.03 -0.65
CA GLN A 288 33.18 14.56 -1.92
C GLN A 288 31.73 15.08 -1.76
N PRO A 289 31.51 16.19 -1.02
CA PRO A 289 30.17 16.69 -0.69
C PRO A 289 29.37 17.13 -1.92
N ASP A 290 30.03 17.65 -2.96
CA ASP A 290 29.35 18.07 -4.21
C ASP A 290 28.78 16.87 -4.96
N LEU A 291 29.54 15.76 -5.05
CA LEU A 291 29.04 14.51 -5.61
C LEU A 291 27.89 13.96 -4.77
N SER A 292 28.03 13.93 -3.45
CA SER A 292 26.95 13.51 -2.56
C SER A 292 25.66 14.29 -2.79
N THR A 293 25.75 15.62 -2.87
CA THR A 293 24.57 16.49 -3.04
C THR A 293 23.88 16.22 -4.38
N ARG A 294 24.64 15.99 -5.45
CA ARG A 294 24.10 15.59 -6.75
C ARG A 294 23.41 14.23 -6.69
N LEU A 295 24.07 13.22 -6.14
CA LEU A 295 23.51 11.87 -6.02
C LEU A 295 22.23 11.83 -5.17
N LEU A 296 22.19 12.56 -4.04
CA LEU A 296 20.97 12.73 -3.26
C LEU A 296 19.88 13.43 -4.07
N SER A 297 20.22 14.46 -4.84
CA SER A 297 19.25 15.19 -5.67
C SER A 297 18.63 14.26 -6.73
N ASP A 298 19.44 13.40 -7.35
CA ASP A 298 18.99 12.45 -8.37
C ASP A 298 18.18 11.29 -7.78
N ALA A 299 18.50 10.88 -6.55
CA ALA A 299 17.71 9.90 -5.79
C ALA A 299 16.34 10.47 -5.39
N ALA A 300 16.28 11.73 -4.96
CA ALA A 300 15.06 12.40 -4.52
C ALA A 300 14.00 12.57 -5.64
N ILE A 301 14.40 12.43 -6.91
CA ILE A 301 13.46 12.39 -8.05
C ILE A 301 12.50 11.19 -7.93
N ASP A 302 12.95 10.06 -7.38
CA ASP A 302 12.13 8.87 -7.14
C ASP A 302 11.39 8.96 -5.79
N ASP A 303 10.59 10.02 -5.62
CA ASP A 303 9.83 10.39 -4.41
C ASP A 303 8.82 9.34 -3.89
N ARG A 304 8.60 8.27 -4.66
CA ARG A 304 7.77 7.10 -4.31
C ARG A 304 8.59 5.88 -3.89
N THR A 305 9.91 6.00 -3.76
CA THR A 305 10.80 4.95 -3.24
C THR A 305 11.24 5.29 -1.82
N MET A 306 11.61 4.28 -1.03
CA MET A 306 12.15 4.50 0.31
C MET A 306 13.38 5.43 0.26
N TYR A 307 14.38 5.07 -0.55
CA TYR A 307 15.62 5.84 -0.64
C TYR A 307 15.46 7.23 -1.28
N GLY A 308 14.51 7.41 -2.21
CA GLY A 308 14.20 8.74 -2.73
C GLY A 308 13.57 9.65 -1.67
N MET A 309 12.69 9.11 -0.82
CA MET A 309 12.15 9.86 0.32
C MET A 309 13.21 10.17 1.39
N LEU A 310 14.15 9.25 1.64
CA LEU A 310 15.30 9.51 2.53
C LEU A 310 16.23 10.58 1.96
N ALA A 311 16.47 10.56 0.65
CA ALA A 311 17.29 11.57 0.00
C ALA A 311 16.67 12.97 0.08
N ALA A 312 15.36 13.08 -0.14
CA ALA A 312 14.63 14.34 0.04
C ALA A 312 14.72 14.85 1.48
N GLU A 313 14.53 13.98 2.47
CA GLU A 313 14.66 14.30 3.90
C GLU A 313 16.06 14.83 4.24
N GLN A 314 17.12 14.15 3.78
CA GLN A 314 18.50 14.55 4.04
C GLN A 314 18.88 15.89 3.36
N LEU A 315 18.24 16.21 2.24
CA LEU A 315 18.40 17.50 1.55
C LEU A 315 17.53 18.63 2.16
N GLY A 316 16.67 18.32 3.13
CA GLY A 316 15.69 19.29 3.65
C GLY A 316 14.66 19.72 2.60
N ARG A 317 14.37 18.87 1.60
CA ARG A 317 13.39 19.14 0.54
C ARG A 317 12.03 18.58 0.93
N ASN A 318 10.99 19.37 0.74
CA ASN A 318 9.62 18.88 0.82
C ASN A 318 9.37 17.88 -0.32
N LEU A 319 8.70 16.78 0.02
CA LEU A 319 8.17 15.87 -0.99
C LEU A 319 7.00 16.54 -1.73
N PRO A 320 6.71 16.17 -2.98
CA PRO A 320 5.61 16.79 -3.73
C PRO A 320 4.24 16.49 -3.10
N ASP A 321 3.41 17.51 -2.91
CA ASP A 321 2.07 17.41 -2.32
C ASP A 321 1.09 16.73 -3.31
N ARG A 322 1.06 15.39 -3.35
CA ARG A 322 0.24 14.59 -4.27
C ARG A 322 -0.73 13.65 -3.56
N VAL A 323 -0.43 13.27 -2.33
CA VAL A 323 -1.22 12.28 -1.55
C VAL A 323 -1.87 12.90 -0.32
N GLU A 324 -1.48 14.13 0.01
CA GLU A 324 -1.87 14.93 1.17
C GLU A 324 -3.29 15.54 1.02
N SER A 325 -3.82 15.69 -0.19
CA SER A 325 -5.09 16.40 -0.49
C SER A 325 -6.05 15.57 -1.35
N ALA A 326 -6.48 14.41 -0.83
CA ALA A 326 -7.26 13.43 -1.58
C ALA A 326 -8.72 13.26 -1.10
N ASP A 327 -9.23 14.20 -0.30
CA ASP A 327 -10.59 14.10 0.22
C ASP A 327 -11.63 14.41 -0.86
N PHE A 328 -12.74 13.69 -0.84
CA PHE A 328 -13.86 13.92 -1.75
C PHE A 328 -14.54 15.26 -1.42
N THR A 329 -14.66 16.12 -2.41
CA THR A 329 -15.10 17.50 -2.23
C THR A 329 -16.56 17.72 -2.64
N GLN A 330 -17.11 18.90 -2.30
CA GLN A 330 -18.42 19.31 -2.79
C GLN A 330 -18.44 19.48 -4.32
N GLU A 331 -17.31 19.89 -4.93
CA GLU A 331 -17.18 20.00 -6.38
C GLU A 331 -17.21 18.62 -7.04
N ASP A 332 -16.54 17.62 -6.43
CA ASP A 332 -16.64 16.23 -6.87
C ASP A 332 -18.10 15.75 -6.81
N TRP A 333 -18.83 16.05 -5.73
CA TRP A 333 -20.24 15.70 -5.61
C TRP A 333 -21.13 16.38 -6.66
N GLN A 334 -20.86 17.65 -6.99
CA GLN A 334 -21.59 18.34 -8.06
C GLN A 334 -21.35 17.68 -9.42
N ALA A 335 -20.14 17.17 -9.68
CA ALA A 335 -19.80 16.49 -10.91
C ALA A 335 -20.46 15.10 -11.03
N VAL A 336 -20.41 14.28 -9.97
CA VAL A 336 -20.78 12.85 -10.08
C VAL A 336 -22.05 12.46 -9.31
N GLY A 337 -22.53 13.29 -8.39
CA GLY A 337 -23.64 12.96 -7.48
C GLY A 337 -25.01 12.85 -8.14
N ALA A 338 -25.16 13.34 -9.38
CA ALA A 338 -26.38 13.17 -10.17
C ALA A 338 -26.50 11.76 -10.78
N GLU A 339 -25.39 11.04 -10.92
CA GLU A 339 -25.34 9.70 -11.52
C GLU A 339 -26.05 8.69 -10.61
N ARG A 340 -27.01 7.94 -11.17
CA ARG A 340 -27.82 6.98 -10.40
C ARG A 340 -26.94 5.93 -9.71
N ASN A 341 -25.95 5.39 -10.41
CA ASN A 341 -25.02 4.41 -9.84
C ASN A 341 -24.18 4.96 -8.70
N VAL A 342 -23.77 6.24 -8.77
CA VAL A 342 -23.07 6.89 -7.65
C VAL A 342 -23.96 6.89 -6.42
N ARG A 343 -25.21 7.32 -6.55
CA ARG A 343 -26.17 7.34 -5.45
C ARG A 343 -26.45 5.94 -4.89
N ILE A 344 -26.55 4.93 -5.76
CA ILE A 344 -26.69 3.53 -5.35
C ILE A 344 -25.45 3.04 -4.59
N ALA A 345 -24.24 3.33 -5.05
CA ALA A 345 -23.00 2.94 -4.38
C ALA A 345 -22.90 3.56 -2.98
N VAL A 346 -23.24 4.84 -2.84
CA VAL A 346 -23.29 5.55 -1.55
C VAL A 346 -24.35 4.93 -0.64
N ALA A 347 -25.57 4.71 -1.14
CA ALA A 347 -26.66 4.09 -0.38
C ALA A 347 -26.35 2.65 0.06
N LEU A 348 -25.60 1.87 -0.73
CA LEU A 348 -25.12 0.54 -0.33
C LEU A 348 -24.07 0.64 0.79
N ALA A 349 -23.14 1.60 0.71
CA ALA A 349 -22.18 1.86 1.79
C ALA A 349 -22.88 2.25 3.11
N GLU A 350 -23.93 3.07 3.05
CA GLU A 350 -24.71 3.49 4.22
C GLU A 350 -25.36 2.34 5.01
N ILE A 351 -25.55 1.18 4.38
CA ILE A 351 -26.09 -0.04 5.00
C ILE A 351 -25.05 -1.15 5.15
N GLY A 352 -23.75 -0.83 5.02
CA GLY A 352 -22.64 -1.76 5.20
C GLY A 352 -22.46 -2.78 4.07
N ARG A 353 -22.97 -2.49 2.86
CA ARG A 353 -22.89 -3.36 1.67
C ARG A 353 -21.74 -2.93 0.75
N ASP A 354 -20.53 -2.90 1.29
CA ASP A 354 -19.35 -2.35 0.62
C ASP A 354 -18.95 -3.10 -0.65
N GLY A 355 -19.08 -4.43 -0.67
CA GLY A 355 -18.79 -5.26 -1.84
C GLY A 355 -19.69 -4.91 -3.03
N PRO A 356 -21.02 -4.99 -2.87
CA PRO A 356 -21.99 -4.49 -3.85
C PRO A 356 -21.76 -3.01 -4.24
N GLY A 357 -21.58 -2.11 -3.28
CA GLY A 357 -21.36 -0.68 -3.54
C GLY A 357 -20.09 -0.42 -4.37
N SER A 358 -19.02 -1.16 -4.08
CA SER A 358 -17.77 -1.17 -4.83
C SER A 358 -17.97 -1.58 -6.29
N GLN A 359 -18.75 -2.62 -6.55
CA GLN A 359 -19.04 -3.09 -7.90
C GLN A 359 -19.81 -2.05 -8.72
N VAL A 360 -20.83 -1.43 -8.11
CA VAL A 360 -21.62 -0.37 -8.77
C VAL A 360 -20.75 0.83 -9.10
N LEU A 361 -19.92 1.30 -8.15
CA LEU A 361 -19.05 2.45 -8.36
C LEU A 361 -18.02 2.19 -9.47
N LEU A 362 -17.40 1.00 -9.46
CA LEU A 362 -16.43 0.63 -10.47
C LEU A 362 -17.08 0.47 -11.86
N HIS A 363 -18.30 -0.04 -11.91
CA HIS A 363 -19.07 -0.11 -13.14
C HIS A 363 -19.36 1.29 -13.70
N GLN A 364 -19.83 2.22 -12.85
CA GLN A 364 -20.03 3.62 -13.23
C GLN A 364 -18.76 4.24 -13.82
N ALA A 365 -17.60 3.99 -13.23
CA ALA A 365 -16.33 4.51 -13.71
C ALA A 365 -15.93 4.00 -15.11
N ARG A 366 -16.57 2.94 -15.61
CA ARG A 366 -16.34 2.38 -16.96
C ARG A 366 -17.40 2.81 -17.98
N ILE A 367 -18.63 3.05 -17.56
CA ILE A 367 -19.74 3.42 -18.46
C ILE A 367 -19.95 4.95 -18.54
N GLY A 368 -19.61 5.70 -17.50
CA GLY A 368 -19.82 7.14 -17.39
C GLY A 368 -18.78 7.99 -18.13
N ASN A 369 -18.74 9.29 -17.83
CA ASN A 369 -17.77 10.20 -18.42
C ASN A 369 -16.34 9.90 -17.88
N PRO A 370 -15.34 9.65 -18.74
CA PRO A 370 -13.97 9.37 -18.29
C PRO A 370 -13.33 10.47 -17.45
N GLN A 371 -13.74 11.73 -17.62
CA GLN A 371 -13.19 12.84 -16.84
C GLN A 371 -13.55 12.76 -15.34
N ASP A 372 -14.59 11.99 -15.01
CA ASP A 372 -15.04 11.81 -13.63
C ASP A 372 -14.20 10.78 -12.87
N TYR A 373 -13.25 10.10 -13.53
CA TYR A 373 -12.50 8.99 -12.96
C TYR A 373 -11.75 9.36 -11.67
N ALA A 374 -11.15 10.55 -11.63
CA ALA A 374 -10.48 11.06 -10.44
C ALA A 374 -11.46 11.31 -9.28
N ALA A 375 -12.60 11.96 -9.55
CA ALA A 375 -13.65 12.21 -8.56
C ALA A 375 -14.25 10.89 -8.02
N LEU A 376 -14.51 9.92 -8.90
CA LEU A 376 -14.98 8.58 -8.52
C LEU A 376 -13.93 7.81 -7.69
N SER A 377 -12.64 8.01 -7.94
CA SER A 377 -11.58 7.40 -7.13
C SER A 377 -11.49 8.00 -5.72
N ARG A 378 -11.70 9.32 -5.59
CA ARG A 378 -11.86 9.98 -4.28
C ARG A 378 -13.13 9.53 -3.58
N LEU A 379 -14.23 9.32 -4.32
CA LEU A 379 -15.45 8.76 -3.75
C LEU A 379 -15.23 7.34 -3.21
N ALA A 380 -14.53 6.47 -3.95
CA ALA A 380 -14.18 5.13 -3.48
C ALA A 380 -13.39 5.17 -2.17
N ARG A 381 -12.46 6.12 -2.04
CA ARG A 381 -11.71 6.39 -0.81
C ARG A 381 -12.63 6.86 0.33
N SER A 382 -13.54 7.79 0.06
CA SER A 382 -14.48 8.34 1.06
C SER A 382 -15.54 7.33 1.53
N LEU A 383 -15.92 6.38 0.67
CA LEU A 383 -16.80 5.27 1.03
C LEU A 383 -16.05 4.13 1.73
N GLY A 384 -14.72 4.15 1.76
CA GLY A 384 -13.92 3.10 2.38
C GLY A 384 -13.88 1.82 1.56
N PHE A 385 -13.78 1.92 0.23
CA PHE A 385 -13.71 0.79 -0.71
C PHE A 385 -12.26 0.52 -1.15
N PRO A 386 -11.40 -0.10 -0.31
CA PRO A 386 -9.97 -0.12 -0.55
C PRO A 386 -9.56 -0.91 -1.80
N GLN A 387 -10.26 -2.01 -2.11
CA GLN A 387 -9.97 -2.80 -3.30
C GLN A 387 -10.32 -2.06 -4.59
N THR A 388 -11.45 -1.35 -4.58
CA THR A 388 -11.87 -0.48 -5.70
C THR A 388 -10.86 0.63 -5.90
N GLN A 389 -10.44 1.28 -4.81
CA GLN A 389 -9.44 2.34 -4.84
C GLN A 389 -8.12 1.85 -5.45
N LEU A 390 -7.60 0.68 -5.02
CA LEU A 390 -6.40 0.08 -5.62
C LEU A 390 -6.60 -0.30 -7.09
N PHE A 391 -7.75 -0.87 -7.43
CA PHE A 391 -8.05 -1.20 -8.83
C PHE A 391 -7.98 0.06 -9.69
N MET A 392 -8.61 1.15 -9.25
CA MET A 392 -8.63 2.43 -9.97
C MET A 392 -7.25 3.10 -10.03
N ALA A 393 -6.43 2.94 -8.99
CA ALA A 393 -5.06 3.44 -8.98
C ALA A 393 -4.21 2.84 -10.12
N PHE A 394 -4.44 1.57 -10.43
CA PHE A 394 -3.64 0.82 -11.41
C PHE A 394 -4.30 0.64 -12.77
N ASN A 395 -5.58 0.98 -12.92
CA ASN A 395 -6.34 0.80 -14.14
C ASN A 395 -7.18 2.04 -14.37
N ALA A 396 -7.07 2.70 -15.51
CA ALA A 396 -7.93 3.84 -15.83
C ALA A 396 -8.29 3.86 -17.32
N PRO A 397 -9.42 4.47 -17.72
CA PRO A 397 -9.68 4.78 -19.12
C PRO A 397 -8.53 5.56 -19.76
N SER A 398 -8.31 5.37 -21.06
CA SER A 398 -7.25 6.05 -21.80
C SER A 398 -7.33 7.58 -21.64
N GLY A 399 -6.20 8.23 -21.35
CA GLY A 399 -6.12 9.68 -21.15
C GLY A 399 -6.61 10.18 -19.79
N THR A 400 -6.92 9.29 -18.85
CA THR A 400 -7.38 9.62 -17.50
C THR A 400 -6.52 8.93 -16.44
N SER A 401 -6.62 9.39 -15.19
CA SER A 401 -5.93 8.79 -14.05
C SER A 401 -6.79 8.92 -12.80
N ALA A 402 -6.67 7.97 -11.87
CA ALA A 402 -7.19 8.14 -10.52
C ALA A 402 -6.38 9.21 -9.77
N ASP A 403 -6.93 9.65 -8.63
CA ASP A 403 -6.19 10.46 -7.67
C ASP A 403 -4.93 9.70 -7.18
N PRO A 404 -3.74 10.32 -7.06
CA PRO A 404 -2.52 9.63 -6.64
C PRO A 404 -2.64 8.91 -5.29
N ALA A 405 -3.44 9.43 -4.35
CA ALA A 405 -3.68 8.79 -3.06
C ALA A 405 -4.44 7.46 -3.18
N SER A 406 -4.99 7.13 -4.37
CA SER A 406 -5.63 5.85 -4.64
C SER A 406 -4.69 4.65 -4.46
N HIS A 407 -3.38 4.86 -4.56
CA HIS A 407 -2.37 3.83 -4.30
C HIS A 407 -2.26 3.44 -2.80
N PHE A 408 -2.85 4.23 -1.90
CA PHE A 408 -2.78 4.06 -0.45
C PHE A 408 -4.19 4.12 0.16
N PRO A 409 -4.93 2.99 0.14
CA PRO A 409 -6.28 2.96 0.66
C PRO A 409 -6.39 3.22 2.15
N ALA A 410 -7.42 3.97 2.53
CA ALA A 410 -7.74 4.29 3.92
C ALA A 410 -9.15 3.79 4.25
N PRO A 411 -9.33 2.49 4.47
CA PRO A 411 -10.65 1.94 4.82
C PRO A 411 -11.14 2.51 6.16
N LYS A 412 -12.47 2.60 6.32
CA LYS A 412 -13.13 3.06 7.55
C LYS A 412 -13.29 1.92 8.57
N ILE A 413 -12.18 1.26 8.90
CA ILE A 413 -12.14 0.13 9.83
C ILE A 413 -11.17 0.41 10.98
N ALA A 414 -11.44 -0.16 12.15
CA ALA A 414 -10.55 -0.17 13.30
C ALA A 414 -10.48 -1.58 13.91
N PRO A 415 -9.44 -1.89 14.69
CA PRO A 415 -9.42 -3.09 15.50
C PRO A 415 -10.62 -3.11 16.45
N SER A 416 -11.23 -4.28 16.63
CA SER A 416 -12.38 -4.48 17.55
C SER A 416 -12.10 -4.09 19.01
N ASN A 417 -10.82 -3.97 19.38
CA ASN A 417 -10.35 -3.54 20.71
C ASN A 417 -9.62 -2.19 20.69
N GLY A 418 -9.80 -1.41 19.64
CA GLY A 418 -9.17 -0.10 19.45
C GLY A 418 -7.70 -0.16 19.03
N TRP A 419 -7.20 0.98 18.54
CA TRP A 419 -5.82 1.13 18.07
C TRP A 419 -4.82 1.15 19.23
N ARG A 420 -3.86 0.22 19.21
CA ARG A 420 -2.64 0.19 20.04
C ARG A 420 -1.36 0.20 19.21
N VAL A 421 -1.47 0.01 17.91
CA VAL A 421 -0.43 0.29 16.91
C VAL A 421 -0.84 1.54 16.12
N ASP A 422 0.12 2.24 15.53
CA ASP A 422 -0.13 3.33 14.59
C ASP A 422 -0.97 2.83 13.39
N PRO A 423 -2.15 3.41 13.09
CA PRO A 423 -2.97 2.99 11.95
C PRO A 423 -2.26 3.10 10.61
N ALA A 424 -1.36 4.07 10.43
CA ALA A 424 -0.58 4.20 9.19
C ALA A 424 0.35 3.00 8.99
N LEU A 425 0.97 2.49 10.08
CA LEU A 425 1.79 1.28 10.02
C LEU A 425 0.92 0.05 9.73
N ALA A 426 -0.24 -0.07 10.39
CA ALA A 426 -1.17 -1.17 10.15
C ALA A 426 -1.67 -1.20 8.70
N PHE A 427 -2.05 -0.05 8.11
CA PHE A 427 -2.46 0.03 6.72
C PHE A 427 -1.30 -0.21 5.74
N ALA A 428 -0.10 0.25 6.05
CA ALA A 428 1.11 -0.06 5.28
C ALA A 428 1.37 -1.56 5.19
N HIS A 429 1.15 -2.25 6.31
CA HIS A 429 1.26 -3.69 6.45
C HIS A 429 0.19 -4.42 5.63
N ILE A 430 -1.09 -4.07 5.82
CA ILE A 430 -2.23 -4.66 5.09
C ILE A 430 -2.07 -4.51 3.58
N LEU A 431 -1.61 -3.34 3.12
CA LEU A 431 -1.37 -3.09 1.70
C LEU A 431 -0.37 -4.10 1.12
N GLN A 432 0.68 -4.45 1.87
CA GLN A 432 1.68 -5.41 1.43
C GLN A 432 1.23 -6.87 1.59
N GLU A 433 0.48 -7.18 2.65
CA GLU A 433 0.08 -8.56 2.99
C GLU A 433 -1.10 -9.07 2.15
N SER A 434 -2.15 -8.27 1.99
CA SER A 434 -3.41 -8.73 1.38
C SER A 434 -3.92 -7.81 0.29
N ALA A 435 -3.30 -6.64 0.10
CA ALA A 435 -3.86 -5.57 -0.73
C ALA A 435 -5.33 -5.26 -0.34
N PHE A 436 -5.60 -5.25 0.99
CA PHE A 436 -6.92 -5.04 1.57
C PHE A 436 -7.98 -6.08 1.16
N ARG A 437 -7.57 -7.33 0.94
CA ARG A 437 -8.50 -8.46 0.73
C ARG A 437 -8.82 -9.14 2.05
N PRO A 438 -10.02 -8.92 2.65
CA PRO A 438 -10.35 -9.47 3.96
C PRO A 438 -10.50 -10.99 3.93
N ASN A 439 -10.72 -11.59 2.77
CA ASN A 439 -10.81 -13.03 2.55
C ASN A 439 -9.53 -13.65 1.95
N ALA A 440 -8.40 -12.93 1.97
CA ALA A 440 -7.13 -13.46 1.45
C ALA A 440 -6.65 -14.65 2.28
N THR A 441 -6.21 -15.71 1.59
CA THR A 441 -5.55 -16.87 2.21
C THR A 441 -4.26 -17.17 1.44
N SER A 442 -3.12 -17.19 2.11
CA SER A 442 -1.84 -17.54 1.49
C SER A 442 -1.67 -19.06 1.35
N PRO A 443 -0.70 -19.53 0.54
CA PRO A 443 -0.32 -20.96 0.50
C PRO A 443 0.13 -21.53 1.85
N ALA A 444 0.59 -20.68 2.77
CA ALA A 444 0.98 -21.05 4.14
C ALA A 444 -0.17 -20.94 5.14
N ASP A 445 -1.42 -20.81 4.66
CA ASP A 445 -2.63 -20.65 5.46
C ASP A 445 -2.63 -19.39 6.34
N ALA A 446 -2.00 -18.32 5.87
CA ALA A 446 -2.11 -17.00 6.50
C ALA A 446 -3.39 -16.30 6.02
N GLN A 447 -4.20 -15.75 6.93
CA GLN A 447 -5.59 -15.41 6.65
C GLN A 447 -5.92 -13.93 6.94
N GLY A 448 -6.75 -13.35 6.07
CA GLY A 448 -7.32 -12.01 6.20
C GLY A 448 -6.35 -10.85 5.96
N LEU A 449 -6.73 -9.66 6.43
CA LEU A 449 -6.08 -8.40 6.06
C LEU A 449 -4.58 -8.33 6.40
N MET A 450 -4.21 -8.79 7.59
CA MET A 450 -2.84 -8.81 8.10
C MET A 450 -2.19 -10.20 8.02
N GLN A 451 -2.80 -11.14 7.27
CA GLN A 451 -2.27 -12.49 7.02
C GLN A 451 -1.88 -13.21 8.31
N ILE A 452 -2.86 -13.43 9.19
CA ILE A 452 -2.69 -14.08 10.50
C ILE A 452 -2.79 -15.60 10.32
N THR A 453 -1.81 -16.35 10.84
CA THR A 453 -1.82 -17.81 10.77
C THR A 453 -2.68 -18.43 11.89
N PRO A 454 -3.19 -19.67 11.73
CA PRO A 454 -3.87 -20.39 12.79
C PRO A 454 -3.03 -20.56 14.07
N ILE A 455 -1.70 -20.67 13.94
CA ILE A 455 -0.78 -20.73 15.09
C ILE A 455 -0.84 -19.40 15.87
N THR A 456 -0.75 -18.28 15.16
CA THR A 456 -0.86 -16.94 15.72
C THR A 456 -2.23 -16.71 16.38
N VAL A 457 -3.31 -17.22 15.79
CA VAL A 457 -4.65 -17.17 16.41
C VAL A 457 -4.66 -17.91 17.76
N ARG A 458 -4.16 -19.15 17.80
CA ARG A 458 -4.09 -19.94 19.05
C ARG A 458 -3.24 -19.26 20.11
N GLN A 459 -2.16 -18.61 19.69
CA GLN A 459 -1.24 -17.91 20.58
C GLN A 459 -1.88 -16.66 21.20
N HIS A 460 -2.60 -15.85 20.42
CA HIS A 460 -3.06 -14.53 20.85
C HIS A 460 -4.49 -14.48 21.35
N ALA A 461 -5.35 -15.44 20.97
CA ALA A 461 -6.77 -15.45 21.36
C ALA A 461 -7.00 -15.29 22.87
N PRO A 462 -6.26 -15.98 23.77
CA PRO A 462 -6.43 -15.80 25.21
C PRO A 462 -6.17 -14.37 25.68
N SER A 463 -5.13 -13.71 25.13
CA SER A 463 -4.79 -12.33 25.48
C SER A 463 -5.79 -11.30 24.95
N LEU A 464 -6.61 -11.70 23.98
CA LEU A 464 -7.69 -10.89 23.41
C LEU A 464 -9.06 -11.22 24.03
N GLY A 465 -9.12 -12.12 25.01
CA GLY A 465 -10.38 -12.55 25.63
C GLY A 465 -11.27 -13.38 24.72
N MET A 466 -10.70 -14.03 23.70
CA MET A 466 -11.42 -14.83 22.70
C MET A 466 -11.06 -16.33 22.82
N SER A 467 -12.00 -17.20 22.44
CA SER A 467 -11.67 -18.61 22.19
C SER A 467 -11.16 -18.77 20.76
N ALA A 468 -10.01 -19.41 20.57
CA ALA A 468 -9.47 -19.65 19.23
C ALA A 468 -10.44 -20.42 18.32
N SER A 469 -11.32 -21.27 18.88
CA SER A 469 -12.30 -22.04 18.12
C SER A 469 -13.49 -21.23 17.60
N SER A 470 -13.71 -20.02 18.12
CA SER A 470 -14.83 -19.15 17.76
C SER A 470 -14.41 -17.89 16.99
N VAL A 471 -13.12 -17.76 16.70
CA VAL A 471 -12.58 -16.59 15.98
C VAL A 471 -12.88 -16.72 14.49
N ASN A 472 -13.62 -15.76 13.95
CA ASN A 472 -13.67 -15.53 12.50
C ASN A 472 -12.54 -14.57 12.13
N ILE A 473 -11.40 -15.10 11.70
CA ILE A 473 -10.22 -14.28 11.37
C ILE A 473 -10.36 -13.50 10.05
N TYR A 474 -11.41 -13.77 9.27
CA TYR A 474 -11.75 -12.99 8.06
C TYR A 474 -12.58 -11.74 8.38
N ASP A 475 -13.09 -11.61 9.60
CA ASP A 475 -13.66 -10.36 10.08
C ASP A 475 -12.54 -9.30 10.16
N PRO A 476 -12.64 -8.17 9.42
CA PRO A 476 -11.59 -7.15 9.38
C PRO A 476 -11.16 -6.60 10.74
N GLU A 477 -12.10 -6.36 11.65
CA GLU A 477 -11.83 -5.75 12.95
C GLU A 477 -11.17 -6.73 13.91
N ILE A 478 -11.57 -8.00 13.85
CA ILE A 478 -10.91 -9.09 14.59
C ILE A 478 -9.51 -9.32 14.02
N ASN A 479 -9.36 -9.40 12.69
CA ASN A 479 -8.07 -9.62 12.04
C ASN A 479 -7.04 -8.54 12.43
N LEU A 480 -7.47 -7.27 12.40
CA LEU A 480 -6.67 -6.13 12.87
C LEU A 480 -6.27 -6.26 14.33
N ALA A 481 -7.18 -6.68 15.22
CA ALA A 481 -6.87 -6.88 16.63
C ALA A 481 -5.80 -7.98 16.85
N PHE A 482 -5.85 -9.06 16.07
CA PHE A 482 -4.83 -10.11 16.09
C PHE A 482 -3.50 -9.65 15.51
N GLY A 483 -3.50 -8.92 14.39
CA GLY A 483 -2.28 -8.40 13.77
C GLY A 483 -1.57 -7.37 14.63
N GLN A 484 -2.32 -6.47 15.26
CA GLN A 484 -1.80 -5.56 16.29
C GLN A 484 -1.15 -6.33 17.45
N ARG A 485 -1.84 -7.34 17.97
CA ARG A 485 -1.29 -8.15 19.07
C ARG A 485 -0.01 -8.88 18.67
N ASN A 486 0.06 -9.35 17.43
CA ASN A 486 1.26 -9.97 16.88
C ASN A 486 2.43 -8.98 16.77
N LEU A 487 2.18 -7.76 16.28
CA LEU A 487 3.18 -6.70 16.22
C LEU A 487 3.68 -6.29 17.62
N GLU A 488 2.79 -6.19 18.61
CA GLU A 488 3.16 -5.94 20.01
C GLU A 488 4.09 -7.04 20.54
N MET A 489 3.76 -8.31 20.30
CA MET A 489 4.60 -9.44 20.70
C MET A 489 6.00 -9.35 20.07
N LEU A 490 6.10 -9.02 18.79
CA LEU A 490 7.39 -8.87 18.11
C LEU A 490 8.18 -7.67 18.66
N ARG A 491 7.52 -6.54 18.90
CA ARG A 491 8.13 -5.36 19.54
C ARG A 491 8.69 -5.69 20.92
N ASP A 492 7.95 -6.48 21.70
CA ASP A 492 8.30 -6.81 23.09
C ASP A 492 9.36 -7.93 23.19
N ASP A 493 9.68 -8.64 22.10
CA ASP A 493 10.79 -9.60 22.07
C ASP A 493 12.14 -8.85 22.17
N PRO A 494 13.01 -9.18 23.15
CA PRO A 494 14.28 -8.49 23.35
C PRO A 494 15.21 -8.49 22.13
N ALA A 495 15.13 -9.51 21.27
CA ALA A 495 15.96 -9.60 20.07
C ALA A 495 15.66 -8.47 19.08
N THR A 496 14.44 -7.93 19.06
CA THR A 496 14.11 -6.84 18.13
C THR A 496 14.61 -5.49 18.62
N ARG A 497 14.90 -5.35 19.92
CA ARG A 497 15.30 -4.09 20.56
C ARG A 497 14.32 -2.94 20.25
N GLN A 498 13.06 -3.28 20.00
CA GLN A 498 12.00 -2.37 19.53
C GLN A 498 12.31 -1.65 18.20
N ARG A 499 13.31 -2.10 17.43
CA ARG A 499 13.72 -1.48 16.15
C ARG A 499 12.72 -1.86 15.07
N LEU A 500 12.06 -0.86 14.48
CA LEU A 500 10.99 -1.06 13.51
C LEU A 500 11.39 -1.95 12.32
N PRO A 501 12.57 -1.78 11.67
CA PRO A 501 12.94 -2.60 10.51
C PRO A 501 13.11 -4.08 10.89
N ILE A 502 13.59 -4.36 12.10
CA ILE A 502 13.76 -5.74 12.63
C ILE A 502 12.39 -6.36 12.90
N ILE A 503 11.45 -5.60 13.47
CA ILE A 503 10.09 -6.08 13.73
C ILE A 503 9.36 -6.40 12.42
N MET A 504 9.51 -5.56 11.40
CA MET A 504 8.93 -5.84 10.07
C MET A 504 9.56 -7.08 9.42
N ALA A 505 10.88 -7.26 9.57
CA ALA A 505 11.56 -8.47 9.13
C ALA A 505 11.04 -9.71 9.89
N ALA A 506 10.84 -9.59 11.20
CA ALA A 506 10.33 -10.66 12.05
C ALA A 506 8.89 -11.07 11.73
N TYR A 507 8.05 -10.12 11.32
CA TYR A 507 6.68 -10.44 10.91
C TYR A 507 6.68 -11.33 9.67
N ASN A 508 7.54 -11.02 8.70
CA ASN A 508 7.61 -11.75 7.43
C ASN A 508 8.41 -13.07 7.53
N ALA A 509 9.57 -13.07 8.21
CA ALA A 509 10.46 -14.23 8.28
C ALA A 509 10.28 -15.10 9.54
N GLY A 510 9.54 -14.61 10.53
CA GLY A 510 9.47 -15.21 11.87
C GLY A 510 10.66 -14.85 12.76
N MET A 511 10.59 -15.18 14.04
CA MET A 511 11.65 -14.81 15.01
C MET A 511 12.90 -15.69 14.95
N THR A 512 12.82 -16.92 14.45
CA THR A 512 13.99 -17.81 14.42
C THR A 512 15.12 -17.23 13.56
N PRO A 513 14.89 -16.79 12.31
CA PRO A 513 15.94 -16.13 11.53
C PRO A 513 16.42 -14.82 12.17
N ILE A 514 15.51 -14.04 12.76
CA ILE A 514 15.87 -12.75 13.36
C ILE A 514 16.85 -12.91 14.52
N ARG A 515 16.63 -13.87 15.42
CA ARG A 515 17.55 -14.13 16.53
C ARG A 515 18.95 -14.52 16.04
N ARG A 516 19.02 -15.24 14.91
CA ARG A 516 20.27 -15.58 14.23
C ARG A 516 20.93 -14.34 13.62
N TRP A 517 20.17 -13.57 12.84
CA TRP A 517 20.65 -12.37 12.15
C TRP A 517 21.13 -11.25 13.08
N GLU A 518 20.55 -11.11 14.27
CA GLU A 518 21.03 -10.15 15.29
C GLU A 518 22.48 -10.44 15.74
N THR A 519 22.94 -11.69 15.59
CA THR A 519 24.31 -12.09 15.95
C THR A 519 25.23 -12.22 14.75
N GLU A 520 24.67 -12.46 13.55
CA GLU A 520 25.45 -12.76 12.35
C GLU A 520 25.60 -11.58 11.39
N ILE A 521 24.61 -10.70 11.27
CA ILE A 521 24.70 -9.58 10.33
C ILE A 521 25.70 -8.55 10.86
N ARG A 522 26.79 -8.32 10.10
CA ARG A 522 27.68 -7.18 10.35
C ARG A 522 27.11 -5.91 9.73
N ASP A 523 26.27 -5.21 10.49
CA ASP A 523 25.63 -3.95 10.08
C ASP A 523 26.37 -2.69 10.55
N PHE A 524 27.36 -2.81 11.44
CA PHE A 524 28.04 -1.66 12.07
C PHE A 524 27.06 -0.69 12.75
N ASP A 525 25.96 -1.21 13.30
CA ASP A 525 24.83 -0.44 13.85
C ASP A 525 24.19 0.54 12.85
N ASP A 526 24.35 0.32 11.55
CA ASP A 526 23.69 1.06 10.47
C ASP A 526 22.37 0.36 10.07
N PRO A 527 21.20 0.96 10.34
CA PRO A 527 19.92 0.35 10.04
C PRO A 527 19.71 0.07 8.55
N LEU A 528 20.26 0.91 7.67
CA LEU A 528 20.12 0.70 6.23
C LEU A 528 21.02 -0.46 5.77
N LEU A 529 22.21 -0.59 6.35
CA LEU A 529 23.08 -1.73 6.06
C LEU A 529 22.46 -3.04 6.54
N TYR A 530 21.86 -3.05 7.73
CA TYR A 530 21.11 -4.21 8.24
C TYR A 530 20.04 -4.63 7.24
N MET A 531 19.19 -3.67 6.82
CA MET A 531 18.12 -3.94 5.87
C MET A 531 18.67 -4.55 4.58
N GLU A 532 19.74 -4.01 4.02
CA GLU A 532 20.34 -4.50 2.77
C GLU A 532 21.09 -5.84 2.92
N ALA A 533 21.47 -6.20 4.15
CA ALA A 533 22.15 -7.44 4.49
C ALA A 533 21.21 -8.59 4.89
N ILE A 534 19.91 -8.34 5.10
CA ILE A 534 18.92 -9.40 5.39
C ILE A 534 19.03 -10.52 4.34
N PRO A 535 19.41 -11.76 4.70
CA PRO A 535 19.67 -12.85 3.75
C PRO A 535 18.48 -13.18 2.85
N TYR A 536 17.27 -13.18 3.42
CA TYR A 536 16.06 -13.53 2.68
C TYR A 536 15.67 -12.39 1.75
N TRP A 537 15.74 -12.64 0.44
CA TRP A 537 15.37 -11.68 -0.60
C TRP A 537 13.96 -11.10 -0.39
N GLU A 538 12.99 -11.96 -0.09
CA GLU A 538 11.61 -11.55 0.12
C GLU A 538 11.49 -10.61 1.32
N THR A 539 12.10 -10.98 2.46
CA THR A 539 12.09 -10.17 3.68
C THR A 539 12.80 -8.83 3.49
N ARG A 540 13.94 -8.79 2.80
CA ARG A 540 14.64 -7.54 2.47
C ARG A 540 13.76 -6.57 1.68
N GLY A 541 13.09 -7.09 0.64
CA GLY A 541 12.14 -6.31 -0.15
C GLY A 541 10.94 -5.87 0.68
N TYR A 542 10.41 -6.77 1.51
CA TYR A 542 9.27 -6.54 2.38
C TYR A 542 9.49 -5.35 3.33
N VAL A 543 10.59 -5.34 4.08
CA VAL A 543 10.90 -4.25 5.03
C VAL A 543 10.95 -2.91 4.31
N SER A 544 11.64 -2.84 3.17
CA SER A 544 11.74 -1.62 2.37
C SER A 544 10.38 -1.12 1.87
N ILE A 545 9.50 -2.05 1.47
CA ILE A 545 8.15 -1.72 1.00
C ILE A 545 7.26 -1.24 2.14
N VAL A 546 7.27 -1.92 3.30
CA VAL A 546 6.45 -1.50 4.44
C VAL A 546 6.90 -0.15 4.98
N MET A 547 8.21 0.11 5.09
CA MET A 547 8.72 1.43 5.48
C MET A 547 8.26 2.53 4.50
N ARG A 548 8.39 2.29 3.18
CA ARG A 548 7.86 3.21 2.15
C ARG A 548 6.36 3.44 2.33
N ASN A 549 5.57 2.37 2.46
CA ASN A 549 4.12 2.46 2.60
C ASN A 549 3.74 3.25 3.85
N TYR A 550 4.43 3.01 4.96
CA TYR A 550 4.18 3.69 6.22
C TYR A 550 4.35 5.21 6.06
N TRP A 551 5.44 5.65 5.42
CA TRP A 551 5.66 7.07 5.17
C TRP A 551 4.65 7.68 4.20
N MET A 552 4.15 6.90 3.24
CA MET A 552 3.08 7.37 2.35
C MET A 552 1.74 7.53 3.08
N TYR A 553 1.45 6.70 4.07
CA TYR A 553 0.30 6.88 4.95
C TYR A 553 0.48 8.03 5.95
N GLU A 554 1.68 8.23 6.50
CA GLU A 554 2.00 9.42 7.31
C GLU A 554 1.80 10.70 6.49
N ARG A 555 2.28 10.72 5.24
CA ARG A 555 2.05 11.84 4.30
C ARG A 555 0.57 12.09 4.04
N GLN A 556 -0.20 11.04 3.80
CA GLN A 556 -1.64 11.16 3.61
C GLN A 556 -2.36 11.79 4.81
N ALA A 557 -1.85 11.56 6.03
CA ALA A 557 -2.35 12.17 7.25
C ALA A 557 -1.73 13.56 7.54
N ASN A 558 -0.86 14.06 6.66
CA ASN A 558 0.00 15.23 6.89
C ASN A 558 0.75 15.16 8.24
N ALA A 559 1.17 13.95 8.62
CA ALA A 559 1.81 13.66 9.89
C ALA A 559 3.33 13.78 9.79
N ALA A 560 3.97 14.09 10.92
CA ALA A 560 5.42 13.97 11.03
C ALA A 560 5.85 12.50 10.87
N SER A 561 7.05 12.28 10.33
CA SER A 561 7.62 10.94 10.14
C SER A 561 8.91 10.76 10.97
N PRO A 562 8.82 10.41 12.27
CA PRO A 562 10.00 10.14 13.09
C PRO A 562 10.86 9.01 12.52
N SER A 563 10.23 7.97 11.97
CA SER A 563 10.94 6.80 11.45
C SER A 563 11.77 7.12 10.20
N ARG A 564 11.24 7.93 9.27
CA ARG A 564 11.98 8.42 8.09
C ARG A 564 13.12 9.33 8.48
N ARG A 565 12.89 10.26 9.42
CA ARG A 565 13.93 11.17 9.94
C ARG A 565 15.08 10.41 10.58
N ALA A 566 14.78 9.42 11.41
CA ALA A 566 15.79 8.58 12.04
C ALA A 566 16.66 7.88 10.99
N LEU A 567 16.05 7.19 10.01
CA LEU A 567 16.81 6.52 8.94
C LEU A 567 17.62 7.48 8.07
N ALA A 568 17.09 8.66 7.74
CA ALA A 568 17.81 9.66 6.97
C ALA A 568 19.06 10.20 7.71
N GLN A 569 19.06 10.09 9.03
CA GLN A 569 20.17 10.43 9.92
C GLN A 569 21.04 9.21 10.29
N ASN A 570 20.83 8.06 9.62
CA ASN A 570 21.49 6.78 9.91
C ASN A 570 21.19 6.21 11.30
N GLY A 571 20.08 6.62 11.93
CA GLY A 571 19.64 6.17 13.24
C GLY A 571 18.54 5.11 13.15
N TRP A 572 18.50 4.22 14.16
CA TRP A 572 17.47 3.18 14.25
C TRP A 572 16.10 3.75 14.61
N PRO A 573 15.08 3.63 13.74
CA PRO A 573 13.73 4.00 14.11
C PRO A 573 13.14 2.95 15.06
N LEU A 574 12.53 3.42 16.14
CA LEU A 574 11.79 2.56 17.06
C LEU A 574 10.37 2.28 16.54
N PHE A 575 9.77 1.21 17.04
CA PHE A 575 8.41 0.84 16.73
C PHE A 575 7.41 1.91 17.21
N PRO A 576 6.47 2.35 16.36
CA PRO A 576 5.47 3.33 16.76
C PRO A 576 4.34 2.63 17.54
N ASP A 577 4.26 2.85 18.84
CA ASP A 577 3.13 2.40 19.69
C ASP A 577 1.89 3.30 19.56
N GLY A 578 1.97 4.30 18.68
CA GLY A 578 0.95 5.32 18.42
C GLY A 578 0.68 6.24 19.61
N THR A 579 1.53 6.26 20.64
CA THR A 579 1.67 7.43 21.49
C THR A 579 2.53 8.45 20.72
N GLY A 580 1.90 9.52 20.24
CA GLY A 580 2.56 10.51 19.38
C GLY A 580 3.84 11.07 19.99
N LEU A 581 4.82 11.32 19.12
CA LEU A 581 6.17 11.82 19.39
C LEU A 581 6.94 10.97 20.42
N SER A 582 7.48 9.84 19.96
CA SER A 582 8.80 9.47 20.46
C SER A 582 9.72 10.63 20.08
N ASP A 583 9.98 11.51 21.06
CA ASP A 583 11.09 12.48 21.03
C ASP A 583 12.22 11.79 20.30
N GLY A 584 12.66 12.36 19.17
CA GLY A 584 13.58 11.75 18.20
C GLY A 584 14.92 11.35 18.82
N ARG A 585 14.90 10.35 19.72
CA ARG A 585 16.02 9.70 20.35
C ARG A 585 16.62 8.82 19.28
N VAL A 586 17.32 9.49 18.39
CA VAL A 586 18.42 8.92 17.63
C VAL A 586 19.40 8.45 18.70
N TYR A 587 19.52 7.14 18.90
CA TYR A 587 20.74 6.61 19.47
C TYR A 587 21.82 6.84 18.41
N MET A 588 22.45 8.01 18.44
CA MET A 588 23.67 8.21 17.67
C MET A 588 24.69 7.25 18.28
N SER A 589 25.09 6.24 17.52
CA SER A 589 26.34 5.56 17.77
C SER A 589 27.45 6.61 17.71
N THR A 590 27.97 7.00 18.87
CA THR A 590 29.27 7.66 18.93
C THR A 590 30.27 6.63 18.47
N GLY A 591 30.59 6.64 17.18
CA GLY A 591 31.69 5.88 16.61
C GLY A 591 32.97 6.22 17.38
N GLY A 592 33.34 5.34 18.31
CA GLY A 592 34.64 5.35 18.95
C GLY A 592 35.65 4.79 17.96
N ASN A 593 36.68 5.60 17.70
CA ASN A 593 37.85 5.40 16.84
C ASN A 593 38.30 3.97 16.57
#